data_AF-A0A7S1BYJ3-F1
#
_entry.id   AF-A0A7S1BYJ3-F1
#
_cell.length_a   1.000
_cell.length_b   1.000
_cell.length_c   1.000
_cell.angle_alpha   90.00
_cell.angle_beta   90.00
_cell.angle_gamma   90.00
#
_symmetry.space_group_name_H-M   'P 1'
#
loop_
_entity.id
_entity.type
_entity.pdbx_description
1 polymer ?
#
loop_
_entity_poly.entity_id
_entity_poly.type
_entity_poly.pdbx_seq_one_letter_code
_entity_poly.pdbx_strand_id
1 'polypeptide(L)'
;ESGGWTASDVDRYTSGRSALHAAAHTGSLANVRYLIETVGCDPDAHSIARSDYGKTAIFFAAVRCRGDVVEYLLDACPRLRVNVVNGAGQSVRSLCASHDIPERVR
;
A
#
# COMPACT_ATOMS: atom_id res chain seq x y z
N GLU A 1 -12.72 0.15 -29.97
CA GLU A 1 -11.80 -0.44 -28.98
C GLU A 1 -11.62 0.57 -27.86
N SER A 2 -12.41 0.44 -26.80
CA SER A 2 -12.36 1.33 -25.64
C SER A 2 -11.10 1.00 -24.86
N GLY A 3 -10.04 1.80 -25.04
CA GLY A 3 -8.81 1.70 -24.25
C GLY A 3 -9.18 1.72 -22.77
N GLY A 4 -9.15 0.54 -22.14
CA GLY A 4 -9.41 0.39 -20.73
C GLY A 4 -8.34 1.13 -19.94
N TRP A 5 -8.75 1.78 -18.85
CA TRP A 5 -7.83 2.42 -17.93
C TRP A 5 -6.89 1.35 -17.38
N THR A 6 -5.58 1.53 -17.55
CA THR A 6 -4.59 0.61 -17.00
C THR A 6 -4.37 0.88 -15.51
N ALA A 7 -3.83 -0.10 -14.77
CA ALA A 7 -3.41 0.09 -13.38
C ALA A 7 -2.43 1.28 -13.20
N SER A 8 -1.66 1.60 -14.26
CA SER A 8 -0.75 2.75 -14.30
C SER A 8 -1.48 4.09 -14.46
N ASP A 9 -2.67 4.09 -15.07
CA ASP A 9 -3.44 5.32 -15.31
C ASP A 9 -4.19 5.77 -14.05
N VAL A 10 -4.64 4.82 -13.21
CA VAL A 10 -5.21 5.12 -11.89
C VAL A 10 -4.17 5.63 -10.88
N ASP A 11 -2.88 5.42 -11.14
CA ASP A 11 -1.77 5.88 -10.29
C ASP A 11 -1.40 7.36 -10.54
N ARG A 12 -1.51 7.83 -11.79
CA ARG A 12 -0.96 9.13 -12.20
C ARG A 12 -1.80 10.35 -11.82
N TYR A 13 -3.03 10.18 -11.34
CA TYR A 13 -3.96 11.31 -11.17
C TYR A 13 -3.99 11.96 -9.77
N THR A 14 -3.28 11.42 -8.79
CA THR A 14 -3.33 11.97 -7.42
C THR A 14 -1.92 12.25 -6.96
N SER A 15 -1.56 13.50 -6.68
CA SER A 15 -0.46 14.02 -5.82
C SER A 15 0.85 13.22 -5.62
N GLY A 16 1.19 12.27 -6.49
CA GLY A 16 2.17 11.20 -6.29
C GLY A 16 1.73 10.01 -5.43
N ARG A 17 0.44 9.84 -5.12
CA ARG A 17 -0.14 8.69 -4.42
C ARG A 17 -1.10 7.93 -5.35
N SER A 18 -1.09 6.62 -5.25
CA SER A 18 -2.01 5.74 -6.01
C SER A 18 -3.36 5.60 -5.29
N ALA A 19 -4.39 5.13 -6.01
CA ALA A 19 -5.66 4.75 -5.40
C ALA A 19 -5.48 3.69 -4.29
N LEU A 20 -4.51 2.77 -4.47
CA LEU A 20 -4.21 1.73 -3.49
C LEU A 20 -3.58 2.30 -2.22
N HIS A 21 -2.70 3.30 -2.35
CA HIS A 21 -2.15 4.03 -1.19
C HIS A 21 -3.25 4.71 -0.39
N ALA A 22 -4.20 5.38 -1.06
CA ALA A 22 -5.32 6.04 -0.41
C ALA A 22 -6.23 5.03 0.31
N ALA A 23 -6.60 3.93 -0.36
CA ALA A 23 -7.43 2.89 0.22
C ALA A 23 -6.77 2.22 1.44
N ALA A 24 -5.47 1.98 1.38
CA ALA A 24 -4.69 1.43 2.49
C ALA A 24 -4.62 2.42 3.67
N HIS A 25 -4.43 3.71 3.39
CA HIS A 25 -4.41 4.75 4.42
C HIS A 25 -5.76 4.89 5.16
N THR A 26 -6.87 4.84 4.42
CA THR A 26 -8.21 4.94 5.01
C THR A 26 -8.60 3.69 5.77
N GLY A 27 -8.04 2.52 5.42
CA GLY A 27 -8.44 1.22 5.95
C GLY A 27 -9.61 0.61 5.17
N SER A 28 -9.80 1.00 3.91
CA SER A 28 -10.91 0.55 3.09
C SER A 28 -10.60 -0.81 2.46
N LEU A 29 -10.69 -1.90 3.23
CA LEU A 29 -10.37 -3.26 2.78
C LEU A 29 -11.07 -3.64 1.47
N ALA A 30 -12.36 -3.33 1.31
CA ALA A 30 -13.11 -3.62 0.09
C ALA A 30 -12.48 -2.98 -1.15
N ASN A 31 -11.99 -1.74 -1.03
CA ASN A 31 -11.34 -1.04 -2.15
C ASN A 31 -9.94 -1.61 -2.41
N VAL A 32 -9.19 -1.96 -1.36
CA VAL A 32 -7.89 -2.62 -1.51
C VAL A 32 -8.04 -3.94 -2.27
N ARG A 33 -9.03 -4.76 -1.90
CA ARG A 33 -9.35 -6.01 -2.59
C ARG A 33 -9.70 -5.78 -4.05
N TYR A 34 -10.62 -4.86 -4.33
CA TYR A 34 -11.00 -4.55 -5.70
C TYR A 34 -9.82 -4.06 -6.55
N LEU A 35 -8.98 -3.17 -6.01
CA LEU A 35 -7.82 -2.64 -6.71
C LEU A 35 -6.76 -3.71 -7.02
N ILE A 36 -6.54 -4.66 -6.11
CA ILE A 36 -5.56 -5.73 -6.33
C ILE A 36 -6.15 -6.84 -7.21
N GLU A 37 -7.31 -7.38 -6.84
CA GLU A 37 -7.88 -8.57 -7.48
C GLU A 37 -8.50 -8.26 -8.86
N THR A 38 -9.13 -7.09 -9.02
CA THR A 38 -9.88 -6.74 -10.25
C THR A 38 -9.12 -5.79 -11.15
N VAL A 39 -8.52 -4.73 -10.59
CA VAL A 39 -7.79 -3.73 -11.38
C VAL A 39 -6.36 -4.17 -11.68
N GLY A 40 -5.79 -5.05 -10.84
CA GLY A 40 -4.40 -5.51 -11.00
C GLY A 40 -3.37 -4.44 -10.60
N CYS A 41 -3.71 -3.59 -9.63
CA CYS A 41 -2.76 -2.61 -9.08
C CYS A 41 -1.58 -3.33 -8.42
N ASP A 42 -0.37 -2.84 -8.69
CA ASP A 42 0.84 -3.33 -8.04
C ASP A 42 0.87 -2.91 -6.56
N PRO A 43 0.84 -3.87 -5.60
CA PRO A 43 0.88 -3.56 -4.18
C PRO A 43 2.27 -3.09 -3.69
N ASP A 44 3.33 -3.34 -4.45
CA ASP A 44 4.68 -2.83 -4.21
C ASP A 44 4.93 -1.45 -4.85
N ALA A 45 3.94 -0.88 -5.53
CA ALA A 45 4.05 0.46 -6.09
C ALA A 45 4.43 1.48 -5.00
N HIS A 46 5.46 2.27 -5.27
CA HIS A 46 5.93 3.30 -4.36
C HIS A 46 5.28 4.64 -4.66
N SER A 47 4.85 5.35 -3.62
CA SER A 47 4.44 6.73 -3.75
C SER A 47 5.61 7.60 -4.22
N ILE A 48 5.34 8.45 -5.21
CA ILE A 48 6.27 9.50 -5.69
C ILE A 48 5.93 10.87 -5.09
N ALA A 49 4.98 10.93 -4.15
CA ALA A 49 4.59 12.17 -3.48
C ALA A 49 5.74 12.67 -2.62
N ARG A 50 5.99 13.99 -2.62
CA ARG A 50 7.10 14.59 -1.88
C ARG A 50 7.10 14.24 -0.38
N SER A 51 5.93 14.16 0.24
CA SER A 51 5.75 13.84 1.67
C SER A 51 5.79 12.35 1.99
N ASP A 52 5.63 11.48 0.99
CA ASP A 52 5.43 10.03 1.18
C ASP A 52 6.33 9.20 0.28
N TYR A 53 7.38 9.82 -0.24
CA TYR A 53 8.26 9.21 -1.22
C TYR A 53 8.78 7.85 -0.72
N GLY A 54 8.62 6.83 -1.56
CA GLY A 54 9.06 5.46 -1.27
C GLY A 54 8.09 4.64 -0.39
N LYS A 55 7.02 5.23 0.16
CA LYS A 55 6.01 4.46 0.92
C LYS A 55 5.15 3.65 -0.04
N THR A 56 4.91 2.37 0.29
CA THR A 56 4.00 1.45 -0.42
C THR A 56 2.65 1.36 0.29
N ALA A 57 1.68 0.63 -0.27
CA ALA A 57 0.36 0.46 0.34
C ALA A 57 0.43 -0.05 1.80
N ILE A 58 1.28 -1.03 2.08
CA ILE A 58 1.44 -1.58 3.44
C ILE A 58 1.98 -0.55 4.43
N PHE A 59 2.82 0.40 4.01
CA PHE A 59 3.26 1.51 4.86
C PHE A 59 2.09 2.35 5.36
N PHE A 60 1.19 2.72 4.45
CA PHE A 60 0.05 3.56 4.79
C PHE A 60 -0.93 2.82 5.71
N ALA A 61 -1.18 1.54 5.46
CA ALA A 61 -2.01 0.71 6.33
C ALA A 61 -1.42 0.56 7.74
N ALA A 62 -0.13 0.25 7.83
CA ALA A 62 0.52 -0.07 9.09
C ALA A 62 0.69 1.18 9.99
N VAL A 63 1.07 2.34 9.42
CA VAL A 63 1.15 3.62 10.17
C VAL A 63 -0.21 4.07 10.70
N ARG A 64 -1.31 3.60 10.10
CA ARG A 64 -2.68 3.93 10.49
C ARG A 64 -3.37 2.81 11.29
N CYS A 65 -2.61 1.80 11.71
CA CYS A 65 -3.11 0.62 12.44
C CYS A 65 -4.31 -0.03 11.72
N ARG A 66 -4.20 -0.25 10.41
CA ARG A 66 -5.21 -0.94 9.60
C ARG A 66 -4.85 -2.42 9.50
N GLY A 67 -4.95 -3.13 10.62
CA GLY A 67 -4.52 -4.53 10.73
C GLY A 67 -5.18 -5.44 9.70
N ASP A 68 -6.47 -5.24 9.42
CA ASP A 68 -7.24 -5.97 8.40
C ASP A 68 -6.67 -5.82 6.99
N VAL A 69 -6.29 -4.60 6.61
CA VAL A 69 -5.64 -4.32 5.32
C VAL A 69 -4.23 -4.91 5.29
N VAL A 70 -3.48 -4.80 6.38
CA VAL A 70 -2.12 -5.37 6.46
C VAL A 70 -2.17 -6.89 6.29
N GLU A 71 -3.03 -7.58 7.02
CA GLU A 71 -3.19 -9.04 6.91
C GLU A 71 -3.60 -9.45 5.50
N TYR A 72 -4.59 -8.77 4.92
CA TYR A 72 -4.99 -9.03 3.55
C TYR A 72 -3.85 -8.85 2.55
N LEU A 73 -3.08 -7.76 2.65
CA LEU A 73 -1.94 -7.53 1.76
C LEU A 73 -0.87 -8.62 1.89
N LEU A 74 -0.61 -9.11 3.10
CA LEU A 74 0.36 -10.19 3.33
C LEU A 74 -0.15 -11.55 2.81
N ASP A 75 -1.45 -11.80 2.88
CA ASP A 75 -2.07 -13.04 2.41
C ASP A 75 -2.25 -13.08 0.90
N ALA A 76 -2.81 -12.01 0.33
CA ALA A 76 -3.09 -11.91 -1.10
C ALA A 76 -1.83 -11.67 -1.94
N CYS A 77 -0.77 -11.13 -1.34
CA CYS A 77 0.46 -10.77 -2.04
C CYS A 77 1.70 -11.41 -1.39
N PRO A 78 1.96 -12.71 -1.60
CA PRO A 78 3.05 -13.44 -0.94
C PRO A 78 4.46 -12.96 -1.34
N ARG A 79 4.58 -12.17 -2.42
CA ARG A 79 5.83 -11.56 -2.88
C ARG A 79 6.01 -10.11 -2.41
N LEU A 80 5.04 -9.58 -1.66
CA LEU A 80 5.04 -8.21 -1.19
C LEU A 80 6.31 -7.94 -0.37
N ARG A 81 7.00 -6.85 -0.68
CA ARG A 81 8.17 -6.46 0.10
C ARG A 81 7.67 -5.76 1.37
N VAL A 82 7.96 -6.37 2.51
CA VAL A 82 7.63 -5.80 3.84
C VAL A 82 8.80 -5.05 4.47
N ASN A 83 10.03 -5.39 4.04
CA ASN A 83 11.28 -4.79 4.51
C ASN A 83 11.73 -3.58 3.67
N VAL A 84 10.83 -3.02 2.86
CA VAL A 84 11.10 -1.76 2.15
C VAL A 84 11.26 -0.62 3.13
N VAL A 85 12.20 0.26 2.81
CA VAL A 85 12.41 1.53 3.51
C VAL A 85 11.87 2.67 2.68
N ASN A 86 11.24 3.65 3.34
CA ASN A 86 10.83 4.89 2.69
C ASN A 86 12.05 5.77 2.35
N GLY A 87 11.82 6.93 1.73
CA GLY A 87 12.89 7.89 1.43
C GLY A 87 13.67 8.44 2.64
N ALA A 88 13.17 8.24 3.87
CA ALA A 88 13.85 8.58 5.11
C ALA A 88 14.60 7.39 5.75
N GLY A 89 14.69 6.24 5.07
CA GLY A 89 15.37 5.04 5.57
C GLY A 89 14.58 4.26 6.63
N GLN A 90 13.32 4.60 6.86
CA GLN A 90 12.46 3.94 7.84
C GLN A 90 11.77 2.74 7.21
N SER A 91 11.78 1.58 7.86
CA SER A 91 10.99 0.40 7.46
C SER A 91 9.56 0.46 7.97
N VAL A 92 8.67 -0.38 7.42
CA VAL A 92 7.27 -0.50 7.89
C VAL A 92 7.27 -0.72 9.41
N ARG A 93 8.03 -1.70 9.89
CA ARG A 93 8.19 -2.00 11.31
C ARG A 93 8.62 -0.79 12.15
N SER A 94 9.60 -0.01 11.69
CA SER A 94 10.12 1.14 12.46
C SER A 94 9.10 2.27 12.63
N LEU A 95 8.13 2.36 11.72
CA LEU A 95 7.10 3.40 11.69
C LEU A 95 5.80 2.97 12.38
N CYS A 96 5.66 1.69 12.73
CA CYS A 96 4.45 1.19 13.39
C CYS A 96 4.53 1.47 14.90
N ALA A 97 3.45 2.01 15.44
CA ALA A 97 3.29 2.14 16.89
C ALA A 97 3.06 0.75 17.50
N SER A 98 4.17 0.09 17.84
CA SER A 98 4.46 -1.10 18.68
C SER A 98 3.41 -2.15 19.12
N HIS A 99 2.11 -2.05 18.84
CA HIS A 99 1.10 -2.97 19.42
C HIS A 99 0.13 -3.64 18.43
N ASP A 100 0.01 -3.19 17.18
CA ASP A 100 -1.07 -3.67 16.29
C ASP A 100 -0.61 -4.20 14.92
N ILE A 101 0.70 -4.42 14.71
CA ILE A 101 1.18 -5.03 13.47
C ILE A 101 1.35 -6.55 13.59
N PRO A 102 0.93 -7.32 12.56
CA PRO A 102 1.13 -8.77 12.52
C PRO A 102 2.60 -9.15 12.67
N GLU A 103 2.88 -10.27 13.35
CA GLU A 103 4.26 -10.78 13.47
C GLU A 103 4.92 -11.04 12.11
N ARG A 104 4.12 -11.25 11.07
CA ARG A 104 4.57 -11.48 9.69
C ARG A 104 5.24 -10.26 9.04
N VAL A 105 5.12 -9.07 9.63
CA VAL A 105 5.80 -7.83 9.21
C VAL A 105 7.16 -7.66 9.94
N ARG A 106 7.58 -8.63 10.77
CA ARG A 106 8.79 -8.52 11.60
C ARG A 106 10.11 -8.73 10.89
#